data_AF-A0A7W0ZKG4-F1
#
_entry.id   AF-A0A7W0ZKG4-F1
#
_cell.length_a   1.000
_cell.length_b   1.000
_cell.length_c   1.000
_cell.angle_alpha   90.00
_cell.angle_beta   90.00
_cell.angle_gamma   90.00
#
_symmetry.space_group_name_H-M   'P 1'
#
loop_
_entity.id
_entity.type
_entity.pdbx_description
1 polymer ?
#
loop_
_entity_poly.entity_id
_entity_poly.type
_entity_poly.pdbx_seq_one_letter_code
_entity_poly.pdbx_strand_id
1 'polypeptide(L)'
;MQTIIQPERIEELAVAITNDTRAIAALREQLAIIEAHHTLDIQSAKDEHGKPQYTNEDARRAAHTLRLADDEHHRRLTLKLRDTEQERARRDASLERLRREFKLYVLDRQEAITRTSDDLPSGFPYK
;
A
#
# COMPACT_ATOMS: atom_id res chain seq x y z
N MET A 1 -16.04 -8.93 26.96
CA MET A 1 -14.84 -8.31 26.35
C MET A 1 -15.19 -6.87 26.04
N GLN A 2 -14.57 -5.90 26.70
CA GLN A 2 -14.70 -4.49 26.31
C GLN A 2 -13.88 -4.30 25.03
N THR A 3 -14.56 -4.10 23.90
CA THR A 3 -13.92 -3.63 22.67
C THR A 3 -13.48 -2.20 22.94
N ILE A 4 -12.22 -2.01 23.35
CA ILE A 4 -11.63 -0.67 23.42
C ILE A 4 -11.41 -0.25 21.97
N ILE A 5 -12.42 0.38 21.39
CA ILE A 5 -12.29 0.95 20.06
C ILE A 5 -11.53 2.26 20.21
N GLN A 6 -10.36 2.34 19.57
CA GLN A 6 -9.40 3.42 19.73
C GLN A 6 -9.37 4.23 18.43
N PRO A 7 -10.07 5.39 18.37
CA PRO A 7 -9.98 6.32 17.23
C PRO A 7 -8.53 6.67 16.88
N GLU A 8 -7.68 6.80 17.90
CA GLU A 8 -6.24 7.01 17.79
C GLU A 8 -5.57 5.94 16.91
N ARG A 9 -5.97 4.66 17.06
CA ARG A 9 -5.42 3.56 16.27
C ARG A 9 -5.89 3.57 14.81
N ILE A 10 -7.07 4.10 14.54
CA ILE A 10 -7.56 4.35 13.16
C ILE A 10 -6.73 5.46 12.51
N GLU A 11 -6.44 6.54 13.24
CA GLU A 11 -5.61 7.64 12.77
C GLU A 11 -4.16 7.20 12.52
N GLU A 12 -3.55 6.46 13.44
CA GLU A 12 -2.20 5.89 13.30
C GLU A 12 -2.08 5.03 12.04
N LEU A 13 -3.05 4.15 11.79
CA LEU A 13 -3.07 3.32 10.58
C LEU A 13 -3.21 4.17 9.31
N ALA A 14 -4.07 5.19 9.32
CA ALA A 14 -4.26 6.07 8.17
C ALA A 14 -2.96 6.83 7.83
N VAL A 15 -2.23 7.31 8.85
CA VAL A 15 -0.92 7.95 8.66
C VAL A 15 0.10 6.94 8.13
N ALA A 16 0.15 5.73 8.70
CA ALA A 16 1.06 4.68 8.24
C ALA A 16 0.83 4.30 6.77
N ILE A 17 -0.43 4.13 6.34
CA ILE A 17 -0.80 3.84 4.95
C ILE A 17 -0.37 4.99 4.01
N THR A 18 -0.50 6.24 4.46
CA THR A 18 -0.05 7.40 3.70
C THR A 18 1.47 7.37 3.50
N ASN A 19 2.22 7.04 4.56
CA ASN A 19 3.67 6.90 4.49
C ASN A 19 4.09 5.74 3.59
N ASP A 20 3.43 4.58 3.67
CA ASP A 20 3.69 3.45 2.79
C ASP A 20 3.43 3.82 1.33
N THR A 21 2.37 4.56 1.04
CA THR A 21 2.02 5.01 -0.31
C THR A 21 3.13 5.88 -0.91
N ARG A 22 3.67 6.81 -0.12
CA ARG A 22 4.82 7.63 -0.54
C ARG A 22 6.08 6.80 -0.73
N ALA A 23 6.35 5.85 0.16
CA ALA A 23 7.50 4.96 0.06
C ALA A 23 7.43 4.08 -1.20
N ILE A 24 6.25 3.53 -1.51
CA ILE A 24 5.99 2.74 -2.73
C ILE A 24 6.27 3.58 -3.98
N ALA A 25 5.78 4.82 -4.03
CA ALA A 25 6.02 5.71 -5.16
C ALA A 25 7.53 5.97 -5.36
N ALA A 26 8.25 6.28 -4.28
CA ALA A 26 9.69 6.51 -4.33
C ALA A 26 10.49 5.24 -4.76
N LEU A 27 10.07 4.06 -4.30
CA LEU A 27 10.71 2.80 -4.70
C LEU A 27 10.49 2.49 -6.18
N ARG A 28 9.28 2.74 -6.70
CA ARG A 28 8.98 2.58 -8.13
C ARG A 28 9.77 3.55 -9.00
N GLU A 29 9.93 4.79 -8.56
CA GLU A 29 10.77 5.77 -9.24
C GLU A 29 12.24 5.32 -9.30
N GLN A 30 12.78 4.84 -8.18
CA GLN A 30 14.16 4.30 -8.15
C GLN A 30 14.35 3.10 -9.08
N LEU A 31 13.38 2.18 -9.11
CA LEU A 31 13.41 1.04 -10.05
C LEU A 31 13.37 1.52 -11.50
N ALA A 32 12.48 2.46 -11.84
CA ALA A 32 12.38 2.99 -13.20
C ALA A 32 13.69 3.66 -13.67
N ILE A 33 14.39 4.36 -12.77
CA ILE A 33 15.70 4.96 -13.07
C ILE A 33 16.74 3.86 -13.41
N ILE A 34 16.78 2.79 -12.63
CA ILE A 34 17.70 1.67 -12.87
C ILE A 34 17.38 0.99 -14.20
N GLU A 35 16.10 0.72 -14.47
CA GLU A 35 15.65 0.12 -15.73
C GLU A 35 16.00 1.01 -16.94
N ALA A 36 15.89 2.33 -16.79
CA ALA A 36 16.27 3.29 -17.82
C ALA A 36 17.78 3.30 -18.09
N HIS A 37 18.60 3.28 -17.03
CA HIS A 37 20.06 3.17 -17.19
C HIS A 37 20.45 1.90 -17.94
N HIS A 38 19.91 0.73 -17.52
CA HIS A 38 20.19 -0.53 -18.23
C HIS A 38 19.72 -0.50 -19.68
N THR A 39 18.58 0.13 -19.96
CA THR A 39 18.07 0.28 -21.33
C THR A 39 19.04 1.10 -22.19
N LEU A 40 19.52 2.24 -21.68
CA LEU A 40 20.48 3.10 -22.38
C LEU A 40 21.80 2.37 -22.61
N ASP A 41 22.29 1.63 -21.62
CA ASP A 41 23.51 0.84 -21.72
C ASP A 41 23.39 -0.29 -22.76
N ILE A 42 22.20 -0.85 -22.95
CA ILE A 42 21.95 -1.88 -23.97
C ILE A 42 21.87 -1.23 -25.36
N GLN A 43 21.15 -0.12 -25.49
CA GLN A 43 20.98 0.57 -26.76
C GLN A 43 22.29 1.15 -27.30
N SER A 44 23.18 1.58 -26.40
CA SER A 44 24.48 2.15 -26.74
C SER A 44 25.59 1.10 -26.89
N ALA A 45 25.33 -0.17 -26.54
CA ALA A 45 26.33 -1.24 -26.59
C ALA A 45 26.78 -1.53 -28.02
N LYS A 46 28.09 -1.55 -28.23
CA LYS A 46 28.73 -1.84 -29.52
C LYS A 46 29.69 -3.02 -29.41
N ASP A 47 29.80 -3.78 -30.48
CA ASP A 47 30.80 -4.84 -30.63
C ASP A 47 32.20 -4.27 -30.93
N GLU A 48 33.18 -5.16 -31.07
CA GLU A 48 34.58 -4.83 -31.39
C GLU A 48 34.77 -4.13 -32.75
N HIS A 49 33.76 -4.17 -33.62
CA HIS A 49 33.73 -3.49 -34.91
C HIS A 49 32.92 -2.18 -34.88
N GLY A 50 32.44 -1.77 -33.71
CA GLY A 50 31.65 -0.55 -33.53
C GLY A 50 30.18 -0.67 -33.98
N LYS A 51 29.69 -1.87 -34.29
CA LYS A 51 28.28 -2.12 -34.65
C LYS A 51 27.45 -2.39 -33.39
N PRO A 52 26.13 -2.15 -33.41
CA PRO A 52 25.27 -2.44 -32.27
C PRO A 52 25.36 -3.91 -31.85
N GLN A 53 25.62 -4.16 -30.57
CA GLN A 53 25.72 -5.51 -30.02
C GLN A 53 24.36 -6.24 -30.06
N TYR A 54 23.25 -5.50 -29.92
CA TYR A 54 21.88 -6.02 -29.93
C TYR A 54 21.10 -5.47 -31.13
N THR A 55 21.05 -6.25 -32.20
CA THR A 55 20.56 -5.79 -33.52
C THR A 55 19.04 -5.77 -33.64
N ASN A 56 18.32 -6.55 -32.83
CA ASN A 56 16.85 -6.61 -32.85
C ASN A 56 16.26 -6.42 -31.45
N GLU A 57 14.93 -6.25 -31.42
CA GLU A 57 14.19 -5.95 -30.19
C GLU A 57 14.18 -7.11 -29.20
N ASP A 58 14.08 -8.35 -29.69
CA ASP A 58 14.07 -9.54 -28.83
C ASP A 58 15.41 -9.73 -28.10
N ALA A 59 16.52 -9.50 -28.80
CA ALA A 59 17.87 -9.52 -28.23
C ALA A 59 18.04 -8.43 -27.16
N ARG A 60 17.50 -7.23 -27.39
CA ARG A 60 17.53 -6.14 -26.39
C ARG A 60 16.73 -6.49 -25.14
N ARG A 61 15.52 -7.05 -25.30
CA ARG A 61 14.70 -7.48 -24.15
C ARG A 61 15.34 -8.60 -23.36
N ALA A 62 15.91 -9.60 -24.03
CA ALA A 62 16.61 -10.69 -23.36
C ALA A 62 17.81 -10.17 -22.56
N ALA A 63 18.63 -9.29 -23.16
CA ALA A 63 19.76 -8.66 -22.49
C ALA A 63 19.35 -7.80 -21.29
N HIS A 64 18.25 -7.05 -21.43
CA HIS A 64 17.70 -6.22 -20.36
C HIS A 64 17.24 -7.06 -19.17
N THR A 65 16.51 -8.14 -19.45
CA THR A 65 16.05 -9.09 -18.44
C THR A 65 17.24 -9.71 -17.69
N LEU A 66 18.29 -10.12 -18.41
CA LEU A 66 19.49 -10.68 -17.79
C LEU A 66 20.23 -9.66 -16.92
N ARG A 67 20.43 -8.43 -17.41
CA ARG A 67 21.06 -7.35 -16.63
C ARG A 67 20.29 -7.05 -15.34
N LEU A 68 18.97 -6.93 -15.41
CA LEU A 68 18.14 -6.69 -14.23
C LEU A 68 18.12 -7.87 -13.25
N ALA A 69 18.27 -9.10 -13.74
CA ALA A 69 18.36 -10.29 -12.90
C ALA A 69 19.69 -10.34 -12.11
N ASP A 70 20.77 -9.84 -12.70
CA ASP A 70 22.09 -9.80 -12.08
C ASP A 70 22.28 -8.59 -11.17
N ASP A 71 21.55 -7.49 -11.40
CA ASP A 71 21.62 -6.28 -10.60
C ASP A 71 21.09 -6.53 -9.16
N GLU A 72 22.01 -6.55 -8.20
CA GLU A 72 21.69 -6.74 -6.77
C GLU A 72 20.88 -5.57 -6.20
N HIS A 73 21.15 -4.34 -6.65
CA HIS A 73 20.44 -3.16 -6.17
C HIS A 73 18.99 -3.18 -6.65
N HIS A 74 18.77 -3.49 -7.93
CA HIS A 74 17.45 -3.71 -8.50
C HIS A 74 16.69 -4.78 -7.71
N ARG A 75 17.26 -5.98 -7.53
CA ARG A 75 16.63 -7.07 -6.76
C ARG A 75 16.25 -6.66 -5.35
N ARG A 76 17.14 -5.94 -4.65
CA ARG A 76 16.91 -5.46 -3.28
C ARG A 76 15.74 -4.48 -3.23
N LEU A 77 15.66 -3.55 -4.18
CA LEU A 77 14.55 -2.59 -4.27
C LEU A 77 13.24 -3.28 -4.64
N THR A 78 13.25 -4.27 -5.54
CA THR A 78 12.06 -5.07 -5.89
C THR A 78 11.51 -5.79 -4.66
N LEU A 79 12.38 -6.43 -3.86
CA LEU A 79 11.98 -7.09 -2.61
C LEU A 79 11.38 -6.07 -1.62
N LYS A 80 12.07 -4.94 -1.42
CA LYS A 80 11.59 -3.88 -0.53
C LYS A 80 10.24 -3.31 -0.98
N LEU A 81 10.04 -3.11 -2.27
CA LEU A 81 8.77 -2.66 -2.84
C LEU A 81 7.67 -3.67 -2.52
N ARG A 82 7.89 -4.95 -2.81
CA ARG A 82 6.92 -6.02 -2.53
C ARG A 82 6.55 -6.08 -1.06
N ASP A 83 7.54 -6.03 -0.18
CA ASP A 83 7.31 -6.10 1.27
C ASP A 83 6.53 -4.86 1.76
N THR A 84 6.83 -3.68 1.24
CA THR A 84 6.10 -2.44 1.56
C THR A 84 4.65 -2.49 1.05
N GLU A 85 4.42 -3.00 -0.16
CA GLU A 85 3.07 -3.19 -0.72
C GLU A 85 2.25 -4.19 0.12
N GLN A 86 2.89 -5.26 0.58
CA GLN A 86 2.26 -6.24 1.45
C GLN A 86 1.90 -5.66 2.81
N GLU A 87 2.80 -4.90 3.43
CA GLU A 87 2.52 -4.22 4.71
C GLU A 87 1.40 -3.19 4.57
N ARG A 88 1.39 -2.40 3.48
CA ARG A 88 0.29 -1.47 3.17
C ARG A 88 -1.04 -2.20 3.07
N ALA A 89 -1.10 -3.32 2.34
CA ALA A 89 -2.32 -4.11 2.19
C ALA A 89 -2.81 -4.68 3.53
N ARG A 90 -1.90 -5.12 4.41
CA ARG A 90 -2.24 -5.57 5.77
C ARG A 90 -2.82 -4.43 6.62
N ARG A 91 -2.26 -3.22 6.51
CA ARG A 91 -2.75 -2.03 7.21
C ARG A 91 -4.11 -1.59 6.68
N ASP A 92 -4.32 -1.58 5.37
CA ASP A 92 -5.61 -1.30 4.74
C ASP A 92 -6.71 -2.26 5.26
N ALA A 93 -6.42 -3.57 5.29
CA ALA A 93 -7.36 -4.56 5.82
C ALA A 93 -7.66 -4.37 7.32
N SER A 94 -6.64 -3.97 8.10
CA SER A 94 -6.79 -3.70 9.54
C SER A 94 -7.62 -2.44 9.79
N LEU A 95 -7.40 -1.39 9.00
CA LEU A 95 -8.14 -0.13 9.07
C LEU A 95 -9.62 -0.37 8.76
N GLU A 96 -9.93 -1.12 7.69
CA GLU A 96 -11.30 -1.44 7.33
C GLU A 96 -12.01 -2.29 8.40
N ARG A 97 -11.29 -3.22 9.04
CA ARG A 97 -11.83 -3.97 10.18
C ARG A 97 -12.18 -3.04 11.34
N LEU A 98 -11.26 -2.17 11.75
CA LEU A 98 -11.47 -1.24 12.86
C LEU A 98 -12.60 -0.24 12.59
N ARG A 99 -12.71 0.27 11.35
CA ARG A 99 -13.82 1.14 10.95
C ARG A 99 -15.17 0.45 11.06
N ARG A 100 -15.26 -0.83 10.67
CA ARG A 100 -16.49 -1.63 10.81
C ARG A 100 -16.85 -1.87 12.26
N GLU A 101 -15.89 -2.28 13.08
CA GLU A 101 -16.09 -2.47 14.53
C GLU A 101 -16.54 -1.19 15.21
N PHE A 102 -15.92 -0.04 14.87
CA PHE A 102 -16.33 1.26 15.39
C PHE A 102 -17.75 1.63 14.99
N LYS A 103 -18.12 1.41 13.72
CA LYS A 103 -19.48 1.68 13.23
C LYS A 103 -20.51 0.85 13.98
N LEU A 104 -20.26 -0.45 14.19
CA LEU A 104 -21.17 -1.33 14.93
C LEU A 104 -21.37 -0.83 16.37
N TYR A 105 -20.28 -0.46 17.05
CA TYR A 105 -20.38 0.10 18.40
C TYR A 105 -21.19 1.39 18.48
N VAL A 106 -21.04 2.30 17.50
CA VAL A 106 -21.84 3.53 17.44
C VAL A 106 -23.32 3.19 17.29
N LEU A 107 -23.66 2.21 16.44
CA LEU A 107 -25.04 1.75 16.25
C LEU A 107 -25.60 1.12 17.53
N ASP A 108 -24.86 0.20 18.16
CA ASP A 108 -25.27 -0.45 19.41
C ASP A 108 -25.55 0.59 20.51
N ARG A 109 -24.71 1.63 20.58
CA ARG A 109 -24.87 2.74 21.53
C ARG A 109 -26.10 3.59 21.22
N GLN A 110 -26.38 3.86 19.95
CA GLN A 110 -27.59 4.59 19.53
C GLN A 110 -28.85 3.80 19.87
N GLU A 111 -28.88 2.50 19.55
CA GLU A 111 -30.00 1.62 19.90
C GLU A 111 -30.24 1.56 21.41
N ALA A 112 -29.18 1.47 22.20
CA ALA A 112 -29.29 1.48 23.65
C ALA A 112 -29.96 2.76 24.15
N ILE A 113 -29.53 3.93 23.65
CA ILE A 113 -30.11 5.23 24.00
C ILE A 113 -31.61 5.26 23.63
N THR A 114 -31.97 4.86 22.41
CA THR A 114 -33.35 4.85 21.93
C THR A 114 -34.26 3.93 22.76
N ARG A 115 -33.79 2.73 23.14
CA ARG A 115 -34.57 1.82 24.00
C ARG A 115 -34.81 2.41 25.38
N THR A 116 -33.79 3.01 26.01
CA THR A 116 -33.99 3.72 27.28
C THR A 116 -34.91 4.94 27.18
N SER A 117 -35.02 5.59 26.01
CA SER A 117 -35.98 6.69 25.83
C SER A 117 -37.42 6.23 25.63
N ASP A 118 -37.63 5.04 25.04
CA ASP A 118 -38.96 4.45 24.84
C ASP A 118 -39.54 3.84 26.15
N ASP A 119 -38.69 3.48 27.11
CA ASP A 119 -39.08 2.97 28.43
C ASP A 119 -39.49 4.07 29.44
N LEU A 120 -39.51 5.36 29.03
CA LEU A 120 -40.02 6.45 29.87
C LEU A 120 -41.56 6.49 29.81
N PRO A 121 -42.27 6.39 30.96
CA PRO A 121 -43.73 6.37 30.96
C PRO A 121 -44.29 7.69 30.42
N SER A 122 -45.02 7.61 29.31
CA SER A 122 -45.82 8.67 28.71
C SER A 122 -47.05 8.97 29.58
N GLY A 123 -46.83 9.52 30.78
CA GLY A 123 -47.93 9.72 31.71
C GLY A 123 -47.57 10.44 32.99
N PHE A 124 -47.20 11.72 32.91
CA PHE A 124 -47.41 12.64 34.02
C PHE A 124 -48.40 13.72 33.59
N PRO A 125 -49.69 13.60 33.96
CA PRO A 125 -50.60 14.72 33.84
C PRO A 125 -50.19 15.75 34.90
N TYR A 126 -49.64 16.89 34.44
CA TYR A 126 -49.55 18.07 35.28
C TYR A 126 -50.99 18.51 35.61
N LYS A 127 -51.36 18.40 36.90
CA LYS A 127 -52.55 19.05 37.46
C LYS A 127 -52.20 20.46 37.89
#